data_AF-A0A0R0D4W2-F1
#
_entry.id   AF-A0A0R0D4W2-F1
#
_cell.length_a   1.000
_cell.length_b   1.000
_cell.length_c   1.000
_cell.angle_alpha   90.00
_cell.angle_beta   90.00
_cell.angle_gamma   90.00
#
_symmetry.space_group_name_H-M   'P 1'
#
loop_
_entity.id
_entity.type
_entity.pdbx_description
1 polymer ?
#
loop_
_entity_poly.entity_id
_entity_poly.type
_entity_poly.pdbx_seq_one_letter_code
_entity_poly.pdbx_strand_id
1 'polypeptide(L)'
;MTATQLKRGGWPGVMVQVNKTTAVAVTNHHRTEAVILTAEHYATLVQQAAGASNRSSGAETTTVPKEIALARLQRAFDQRLATLKDGKSLAAATRKRARRGKVTLGTPF
;
A
#
# COMPACT_ATOMS: atom_id res chain seq x y z
N MET A 1 8.36 28.73 -7.41
CA MET A 1 7.99 30.13 -7.23
C MET A 1 8.49 30.59 -5.87
N THR A 2 9.22 31.69 -5.77
CA THR A 2 9.76 32.15 -4.47
C THR A 2 8.72 32.93 -3.67
N ALA A 3 8.86 32.98 -2.35
CA ALA A 3 7.97 33.73 -1.46
C ALA A 3 7.86 35.23 -1.86
N THR A 4 8.92 35.81 -2.41
CA THR A 4 8.92 37.20 -2.92
C THR A 4 8.12 37.36 -4.21
N GLN A 5 8.08 36.34 -5.07
CA GLN A 5 7.22 36.32 -6.26
C GLN A 5 5.74 36.14 -5.87
N LEU A 6 5.47 35.30 -4.86
CA LEU A 6 4.14 35.15 -4.28
C LEU A 6 3.61 36.47 -3.70
N LYS A 7 4.44 37.19 -2.92
CA LYS A 7 4.07 38.48 -2.34
C LYS A 7 3.83 39.57 -3.39
N ARG A 8 4.54 39.54 -4.52
CA ARG A 8 4.38 40.53 -5.60
C ARG A 8 3.21 40.23 -6.54
N GLY A 9 3.03 38.97 -6.93
CA GLY A 9 1.95 38.56 -7.85
C GLY A 9 0.61 38.30 -7.16
N GLY A 10 0.61 38.17 -5.84
CA GLY A 10 -0.57 37.83 -5.06
C GLY A 10 -1.17 36.48 -5.45
N TRP A 11 -2.33 36.19 -4.89
CA TRP A 11 -3.08 34.96 -5.17
C TRP A 11 -3.52 34.78 -6.63
N PRO A 12 -3.89 35.83 -7.37
CA PRO A 12 -4.21 35.71 -8.79
C PRO A 12 -3.05 35.19 -9.64
N GLY A 13 -1.82 35.66 -9.39
CA GLY A 13 -0.64 35.20 -10.12
C GLY A 13 -0.33 33.72 -9.88
N VAL A 14 -0.60 33.22 -8.67
CA VAL A 14 -0.48 31.80 -8.34
C VAL A 14 -1.46 30.96 -9.13
N MET A 15 -2.73 31.36 -9.16
CA MET A 15 -3.78 30.59 -9.84
C MET A 15 -3.50 30.47 -11.34
N VAL A 16 -3.02 31.55 -11.98
CA VAL A 16 -2.57 31.51 -13.38
C VAL A 16 -1.45 30.48 -13.59
N GLN A 17 -0.49 30.43 -12.67
CA GLN A 17 0.67 29.54 -12.78
C GLN A 17 0.33 28.07 -12.47
N VAL A 18 -0.57 27.84 -11.51
CA VAL A 18 -1.12 26.52 -11.18
C VAL A 18 -1.94 25.98 -12.35
N ASN A 19 -2.74 26.82 -13.02
CA ASN A 19 -3.48 26.40 -14.22
C ASN A 19 -2.56 26.03 -15.39
N LYS A 20 -1.39 26.65 -15.51
CA LYS A 20 -0.42 26.34 -16.57
C LYS A 20 0.44 25.10 -16.29
N THR A 21 0.80 24.87 -15.03
CA THR A 21 1.86 23.89 -14.67
C THR A 21 1.34 22.75 -13.79
N THR A 22 0.07 22.79 -13.39
CA THR A 22 -0.63 21.80 -12.55
C THR A 22 -0.10 21.65 -11.12
N ALA A 23 1.13 22.09 -10.86
CA ALA A 23 1.79 22.11 -9.56
C ALA A 23 2.78 23.29 -9.46
N VAL A 24 2.74 24.02 -8.34
CA VAL A 24 3.67 25.12 -8.06
C VAL A 24 4.25 24.95 -6.66
N ALA A 25 5.55 24.69 -6.58
CA ALA A 25 6.30 24.72 -5.33
C ALA A 25 6.54 26.19 -4.90
N VAL A 26 6.12 26.53 -3.69
CA VAL A 26 6.40 27.79 -3.02
C VAL A 26 7.62 27.57 -2.13
N THR A 27 8.71 28.25 -2.49
CA THR A 27 9.97 28.19 -1.75
C THR A 27 10.15 29.46 -0.92
N ASN A 28 10.47 29.30 0.36
CA ASN A 28 10.99 30.37 1.19
C ASN A 28 12.50 30.18 1.32
N HIS A 29 13.25 31.20 0.90
CA HIS A 29 14.69 31.10 0.69
C HIS A 29 15.04 29.84 -0.15
N HIS A 30 15.63 28.82 0.49
CA HIS A 30 16.07 27.57 -0.14
C HIS A 30 15.25 26.35 0.28
N ARG A 31 14.18 26.52 1.07
CA ARG A 31 13.32 25.42 1.51
C ARG A 31 11.96 25.50 0.83
N THR A 32 11.50 24.36 0.33
CA THR A 32 10.13 24.22 -0.15
C THR A 32 9.21 24.10 1.07
N GLU A 33 8.41 25.12 1.33
CA GLU A 33 7.50 25.15 2.48
C GLU A 33 6.07 24.72 2.11
N ALA A 34 5.65 24.98 0.87
CA ALA A 34 4.33 24.59 0.41
C ALA A 34 4.35 24.19 -1.07
N VAL A 35 3.44 23.31 -1.48
CA VAL A 35 3.18 22.97 -2.88
C VAL A 35 1.70 23.19 -3.15
N ILE A 36 1.39 24.00 -4.15
CA ILE A 36 0.03 24.31 -4.56
C ILE A 36 -0.27 23.48 -5.80
N LEU A 37 -1.35 22.70 -5.73
CA LEU A 37 -1.79 21.77 -6.77
C LEU A 37 -3.19 22.15 -7.23
N THR A 38 -3.56 21.74 -8.44
CA THR A 38 -4.97 21.72 -8.83
C THR A 38 -5.71 20.66 -8.00
N ALA A 39 -7.01 20.88 -7.77
CA ALA A 39 -7.83 19.94 -7.00
C ALA A 39 -7.86 18.54 -7.65
N GLU A 40 -7.91 18.47 -8.98
CA GLU A 40 -7.90 17.21 -9.74
C GLU A 40 -6.58 16.44 -9.57
N HIS A 41 -5.45 17.17 -9.60
CA HIS A 41 -4.14 16.55 -9.44
C HIS A 41 -3.92 16.10 -7.99
N TYR A 42 -4.38 16.89 -7.01
CA TYR A 42 -4.41 16.46 -5.61
C TYR A 42 -5.26 15.20 -5.42
N ALA A 43 -6.47 15.15 -5.99
CA ALA A 43 -7.35 13.98 -5.91
C ALA A 43 -6.68 12.74 -6.53
N THR A 44 -6.01 12.89 -7.67
CA THR A 44 -5.26 11.81 -8.32
C THR A 44 -4.11 11.31 -7.45
N LEU A 45 -3.32 12.22 -6.86
CA LEU A 45 -2.22 11.85 -5.96
C LEU A 45 -2.72 11.17 -4.70
N VAL A 46 -3.84 11.63 -4.12
CA VAL A 46 -4.47 10.99 -2.97
C VAL A 46 -5.00 9.60 -3.34
N GLN A 47 -5.58 9.42 -4.53
CA GLN A 47 -6.06 8.12 -4.99
C GLN A 47 -4.90 7.16 -5.26
N GLN A 48 -3.80 7.63 -5.85
CA GLN A 48 -2.58 6.85 -6.05
C GLN A 48 -1.90 6.51 -4.72
N ALA A 49 -1.85 7.45 -3.78
CA ALA A 49 -1.35 7.22 -2.43
C ALA A 49 -2.24 6.24 -1.66
N ALA A 50 -3.57 6.32 -1.79
CA ALA A 50 -4.49 5.36 -1.19
C ALA A 50 -4.35 3.97 -1.82
N GLY A 51 -4.18 3.88 -3.15
CA GLY A 51 -3.90 2.63 -3.86
C GLY A 51 -2.51 2.05 -3.57
N ALA A 52 -1.53 2.90 -3.25
CA ALA A 52 -0.19 2.51 -2.81
C ALA A 52 -0.16 2.13 -1.32
N SER A 53 -0.88 2.85 -0.46
CA SER A 53 -1.12 2.49 0.95
C SER A 53 -1.90 1.19 1.08
N ASN A 54 -2.80 0.86 0.16
CA ASN A 54 -3.39 -0.48 0.08
C ASN A 54 -2.38 -1.60 -0.23
N ARG A 55 -1.18 -1.26 -0.73
CA ARG A 55 -0.06 -2.20 -0.91
C ARG A 55 0.92 -2.23 0.27
N SER A 56 0.96 -1.19 1.12
CA SER A 56 1.93 -1.06 2.22
C SER A 56 1.34 -1.07 3.64
N SER A 57 0.05 -0.84 3.82
CA SER A 57 -0.66 -0.92 5.11
C SER A 57 -1.86 -1.86 5.00
N GLY A 58 -1.72 -3.04 5.60
CA GLY A 58 -2.72 -4.10 5.62
C GLY A 58 -3.92 -3.82 6.54
N ALA A 59 -4.56 -2.66 6.42
CA ALA A 59 -5.79 -2.37 7.15
C ALA A 59 -6.75 -1.53 6.29
N GLU A 60 -7.86 -2.19 5.91
CA GLU A 60 -9.19 -1.57 5.82
C GLU A 60 -9.47 -0.68 4.59
N THR A 61 -9.86 -1.32 3.47
CA THR A 61 -10.97 -0.92 2.52
C THR A 61 -11.04 -1.91 1.33
N THR A 62 -10.78 -3.19 1.58
CA THR A 62 -10.64 -4.21 0.51
C THR A 62 -11.25 -5.52 0.97
N THR A 63 -12.55 -5.54 1.26
CA THR A 63 -13.23 -6.75 1.77
C THR A 63 -13.26 -7.86 0.71
N VAL A 64 -13.55 -7.52 -0.56
CA VAL A 64 -13.71 -8.53 -1.63
C VAL A 64 -12.37 -9.19 -2.05
N PRO A 65 -11.26 -8.45 -2.27
CA PRO A 65 -9.99 -9.10 -2.65
C PRO A 65 -9.33 -9.89 -1.52
N LYS A 66 -9.54 -9.49 -0.25
CA LYS A 66 -9.00 -10.23 0.90
C LYS A 66 -9.72 -11.55 1.11
N GLU A 67 -11.04 -11.58 0.97
CA GLU A 67 -11.84 -12.82 1.04
C GLU A 67 -11.43 -13.80 -0.05
N ILE A 68 -11.24 -13.33 -1.29
CA ILE A 68 -10.77 -14.18 -2.40
C ILE A 68 -9.36 -14.73 -2.13
N ALA A 69 -8.44 -13.89 -1.65
CA ALA A 69 -7.08 -14.32 -1.29
C ALA A 69 -7.08 -15.33 -0.14
N LEU A 70 -7.93 -15.13 0.87
CA LEU A 70 -8.09 -16.01 2.01
C LEU A 70 -8.70 -17.36 1.61
N ALA A 71 -9.73 -17.35 0.77
CA ALA A 71 -10.33 -18.55 0.21
C ALA A 71 -9.32 -19.37 -0.61
N ARG A 72 -8.45 -18.70 -1.38
CA ARG A 72 -7.38 -19.36 -2.14
C ARG A 72 -6.34 -20.00 -1.21
N LEU A 73 -5.94 -19.29 -0.14
CA LEU A 73 -4.99 -19.81 0.83
C LEU A 73 -5.57 -21.01 1.60
N GLN A 74 -6.83 -20.90 2.01
CA GLN A 74 -7.55 -21.97 2.70
C GLN A 74 -7.65 -23.22 1.82
N ARG A 75 -8.06 -23.07 0.57
CA ARG A 75 -8.11 -24.19 -0.38
C ARG A 75 -6.75 -24.88 -0.56
N ALA A 76 -5.68 -24.12 -0.68
CA ALA A 76 -4.33 -24.67 -0.80
C ALA A 76 -3.88 -25.40 0.48
N PHE A 77 -4.31 -24.90 1.65
CA PHE A 77 -4.03 -25.55 2.93
C PHE A 77 -4.81 -26.86 3.08
N ASP A 78 -6.11 -26.85 2.76
CA ASP A 78 -6.97 -28.03 2.83
C ASP A 78 -6.50 -29.14 1.87
N GLN A 79 -6.05 -28.78 0.67
CA GLN A 79 -5.43 -29.71 -0.26
C GLN A 79 -4.17 -30.36 0.33
N ARG A 80 -3.33 -29.59 1.03
CA ARG A 80 -2.14 -30.14 1.70
C ARG A 80 -2.55 -31.06 2.85
N LEU A 81 -3.56 -30.69 3.64
CA LEU A 81 -4.06 -31.54 4.71
C LEU A 81 -4.66 -32.86 4.21
N ALA A 82 -5.35 -32.85 3.06
CA ALA A 82 -5.94 -34.04 2.46
C ALA A 82 -4.89 -35.10 2.08
N THR A 83 -3.62 -34.71 1.89
CA THR A 83 -2.52 -35.67 1.64
C THR A 83 -2.07 -36.42 2.89
N LEU A 84 -2.37 -35.91 4.10
CA LEU A 84 -2.05 -36.59 5.36
C LEU A 84 -3.07 -37.70 5.63
N LYS A 85 -2.78 -38.90 5.14
CA LYS A 85 -3.59 -40.12 5.37
C LYS A 85 -3.47 -40.71 6.78
N ASP A 86 -2.53 -40.24 7.59
CA ASP A 86 -2.27 -40.76 8.94
C ASP A 86 -2.29 -39.64 10.00
N GLY A 87 -3.30 -39.66 10.88
CA GLY A 87 -3.49 -38.70 11.96
C GLY A 87 -2.31 -38.65 12.95
N LYS A 88 -1.47 -39.69 13.03
CA LYS A 88 -0.26 -39.70 13.86
C LYS A 88 0.80 -38.73 13.36
N SER A 89 0.94 -38.59 12.04
CA SER A 89 1.91 -37.69 11.40
C SER A 89 1.51 -36.22 11.54
N LEU A 90 0.21 -35.90 11.41
CA LEU A 90 -0.33 -34.57 11.69
C LEU A 90 -0.13 -34.19 13.16
N ALA A 91 -0.48 -35.10 14.08
CA ALA A 91 -0.27 -34.89 15.51
C ALA A 91 1.20 -34.69 15.88
N ALA A 92 2.15 -35.30 15.14
CA ALA A 92 3.58 -35.07 15.34
C ALA A 92 4.02 -33.68 14.85
N ALA A 93 3.46 -33.20 13.73
CA ALA A 93 3.77 -31.90 13.16
C ALA A 93 3.17 -30.73 13.99
N THR A 94 1.95 -30.88 14.51
CA THR A 94 1.27 -29.83 15.30
C THR A 94 1.69 -29.79 16.77
N ARG A 95 2.24 -30.90 17.30
CA ARG A 95 2.75 -30.96 18.69
C ARG A 95 3.89 -29.98 18.98
N LYS A 96 4.63 -29.55 17.95
CA LYS A 96 5.70 -28.56 18.11
C LYS A 96 5.16 -27.20 17.70
N ARG A 97 5.17 -26.24 18.66
CA ARG A 97 4.86 -24.83 18.38
C ARG A 97 5.68 -24.40 17.16
N ALA A 98 5.01 -23.85 16.14
CA ALA A 98 5.67 -23.40 14.91
C ALA A 98 6.79 -22.40 15.27
N ARG A 99 8.04 -22.85 15.20
CA ARG A 99 9.21 -21.99 15.37
C ARG A 99 9.55 -21.43 14.01
N ARG A 100 9.82 -20.13 13.94
CA ARG A 100 10.31 -19.48 12.73
C ARG A 100 11.65 -20.13 12.36
N GLY A 101 11.65 -20.98 11.33
CA GLY A 101 12.78 -21.82 10.98
C GLY A 101 12.43 -22.87 9.93
N LYS A 102 13.45 -23.63 9.51
CA LYS A 102 13.34 -24.67 8.47
C LYS A 102 12.46 -25.81 8.96
N VAL A 103 11.21 -25.88 8.47
CA VAL A 103 10.34 -27.05 8.65
C VAL A 103 10.66 -28.01 7.52
N THR A 104 11.13 -29.21 7.85
CA THR A 104 11.25 -30.31 6.89
C THR A 104 9.83 -30.73 6.51
N LEU A 105 9.32 -30.15 5.44
CA LEU A 105 8.13 -30.66 4.76
C LEU A 105 8.52 -32.03 4.21
N GLY A 106 7.68 -33.03 4.47
CA GLY A 106 7.86 -34.38 3.94
C GLY A 106 8.00 -34.37 2.42
N THR A 107 8.50 -35.49 1.89
CA THR A 107 8.97 -35.67 0.51
C THR A 107 8.05 -35.00 -0.51
N PRO A 108 8.59 -34.14 -1.41
CA PRO A 108 7.80 -33.56 -2.49
C PRO A 108 7.28 -34.68 -3.40
N PHE A 109 6.03 -34.56 -3.82
CA PHE A 109 5.45 -35.34 -4.92
C PHE A 109 5.85 -34.69 -6.24
#